data_AF-A0A2S8GK13-F1
#
_entry.id   AF-A0A2S8GK13-F1
#
_cell.length_a   1.000
_cell.length_b   1.000
_cell.length_c   1.000
_cell.angle_alpha   90.00
_cell.angle_beta   90.00
_cell.angle_gamma   90.00
#
_symmetry.space_group_name_H-M   'P 1'
#
loop_
_entity.id
_entity.type
_entity.pdbx_description
1 polymer ?
#
loop_
_entity_poly.entity_id
_entity_poly.type
_entity_poly.pdbx_seq_one_letter_code
_entity_poly.pdbx_strand_id
1 'polypeptide(L)'
;MSSAAYLPRVMLLAWMLNLGAFCQAEDKLRWNEPPYDQFAGKLQGVLEEHYPKLQRSVSQENESEIRWHADTRKFMVHIPSLTGKWQDATEMEGPNRQGILCTATIREGPYQGMAATPQTFERFYFKVLMMTPYRKDIDAHVVVRLYYPPGVDPKFLTEFAKTVRQFSAEESAEK
;
A
#
# COMPACT_ATOMS: atom_id res chain seq x y z
N MET A 1 57.88 -24.37 -48.60
CA MET A 1 58.99 -23.76 -47.83
C MET A 1 58.57 -22.38 -47.39
N SER A 2 58.63 -22.14 -46.07
CA SER A 2 58.65 -20.88 -45.32
C SER A 2 58.21 -19.57 -45.98
N SER A 3 57.21 -18.91 -45.38
CA SER A 3 57.33 -17.49 -45.05
C SER A 3 56.52 -17.18 -43.80
N ALA A 4 57.23 -16.89 -42.72
CA ALA A 4 56.73 -16.42 -41.44
C ALA A 4 56.28 -14.96 -41.55
N ALA A 5 55.12 -14.63 -40.98
CA ALA A 5 54.72 -13.25 -40.70
C ALA A 5 54.63 -13.08 -39.18
N TYR A 6 55.54 -12.26 -38.67
CA TYR A 6 55.59 -11.75 -37.31
C TYR A 6 54.35 -10.90 -36.99
N LEU A 7 53.76 -11.10 -35.82
CA LEU A 7 52.95 -10.07 -35.16
C LEU A 7 53.47 -9.84 -33.73
N PRO A 8 53.52 -8.57 -33.28
CA PRO A 8 54.34 -8.15 -32.16
C PRO A 8 53.65 -8.31 -30.79
N ARG A 9 54.50 -8.49 -29.77
CA ARG A 9 54.22 -8.28 -28.35
C ARG A 9 53.79 -6.84 -28.08
N VAL A 10 52.59 -6.66 -27.51
CA VAL A 10 52.19 -5.50 -26.69
C VAL A 10 51.31 -6.08 -25.56
N MET A 11 51.88 -6.40 -24.39
CA MET A 11 51.77 -5.62 -23.15
C MET A 11 50.37 -5.01 -22.92
N LEU A 12 49.60 -5.55 -21.97
CA LEU A 12 49.31 -4.90 -20.67
C LEU A 12 48.24 -5.67 -19.89
N LEU A 13 48.68 -6.22 -18.76
CA LEU A 13 47.84 -6.34 -17.56
C LEU A 13 47.27 -4.96 -17.24
N ALA A 14 45.95 -4.85 -17.13
CA ALA A 14 45.33 -3.77 -16.37
C ALA A 14 43.87 -4.10 -16.01
N TRP A 15 43.66 -4.16 -14.70
CA TRP A 15 42.45 -3.73 -14.01
C TRP A 15 41.27 -4.70 -13.91
N MET A 16 41.33 -5.46 -12.81
CA MET A 16 40.19 -5.68 -11.94
C MET A 16 39.43 -4.37 -11.67
N LEU A 17 38.22 -4.24 -12.22
CA LEU A 17 37.13 -3.42 -11.71
C LEU A 17 35.94 -4.37 -11.61
N ASN A 18 35.75 -5.08 -10.49
CA ASN A 18 35.08 -4.55 -9.31
C ASN A 18 33.90 -3.62 -9.64
N LEU A 19 33.02 -4.08 -10.55
CA LEU A 19 31.61 -3.76 -10.43
C LEU A 19 31.06 -4.71 -9.38
N GLY A 20 31.25 -4.32 -8.12
CA GLY A 20 30.33 -4.72 -7.08
C GLY A 20 28.95 -4.37 -7.60
N ALA A 21 28.19 -5.41 -7.99
CA ALA A 21 26.76 -5.31 -7.99
C ALA A 21 26.39 -5.00 -6.53
N PHE A 22 26.32 -3.72 -6.20
CA PHE A 22 25.30 -3.24 -5.29
C PHE A 22 23.97 -3.62 -5.95
N CYS A 23 23.62 -4.90 -5.88
CA CYS A 23 22.26 -5.25 -5.54
C CYS A 23 22.07 -4.62 -4.17
N GLN A 24 21.71 -3.34 -4.14
CA GLN A 24 20.88 -2.86 -3.05
C GLN A 24 19.70 -3.82 -3.09
N ALA A 25 19.63 -4.71 -2.11
CA ALA A 25 18.34 -5.26 -1.74
C ALA A 25 17.48 -4.00 -1.57
N GLU A 26 16.48 -3.80 -2.44
CA GLU A 26 15.42 -2.85 -2.14
C GLU A 26 14.98 -3.24 -0.73
N ASP A 27 15.24 -2.38 0.25
CA ASP A 27 14.78 -2.58 1.62
C ASP A 27 13.26 -2.48 1.54
N LYS A 28 12.64 -3.61 1.21
CA LYS A 28 11.20 -3.69 1.05
C LYS A 28 10.61 -3.28 2.38
N LEU A 29 9.92 -2.14 2.39
CA LEU A 29 9.21 -1.66 3.57
C LEU A 29 8.30 -2.76 4.12
N ARG A 30 8.50 -3.13 5.39
CA ARG A 30 7.80 -4.25 6.02
C ARG A 30 6.87 -3.79 7.13
N TRP A 31 5.75 -4.49 7.25
CA TRP A 31 4.76 -4.21 8.28
C TRP A 31 5.18 -4.59 9.71
N ASN A 32 6.18 -5.46 9.86
CA ASN A 32 6.69 -5.90 11.16
C ASN A 32 7.76 -4.97 11.74
N GLU A 33 8.03 -3.84 11.08
CA GLU A 33 9.01 -2.85 11.52
C GLU A 33 8.29 -1.57 12.01
N PRO A 34 8.79 -0.91 13.06
CA PRO A 34 8.33 0.43 13.40
C PRO A 34 8.58 1.41 12.23
N PRO A 35 7.66 2.35 11.97
CA PRO A 35 6.40 2.60 12.69
C PRO A 35 5.20 1.77 12.23
N TYR A 36 5.35 0.95 11.19
CA TYR A 36 4.25 0.29 10.51
C TYR A 36 3.51 -0.70 11.40
N ASP A 37 4.24 -1.44 12.25
CA ASP A 37 3.62 -2.38 13.21
C ASP A 37 2.75 -1.65 14.23
N GLN A 38 3.22 -0.53 14.77
CA GLN A 38 2.47 0.30 15.71
C GLN A 38 1.22 0.89 15.06
N PHE A 39 1.36 1.39 13.83
CA PHE A 39 0.25 1.89 13.04
C PHE A 39 -0.79 0.79 12.76
N ALA A 40 -0.33 -0.39 12.30
CA ALA A 40 -1.19 -1.54 12.04
C ALA A 40 -1.93 -1.99 13.29
N GLY A 41 -1.26 -2.02 14.45
CA GLY A 41 -1.87 -2.36 15.74
C GLY A 41 -2.95 -1.37 16.17
N LYS A 42 -2.70 -0.06 16.07
CA LYS A 42 -3.69 0.98 16.38
C LYS A 42 -4.90 0.91 15.44
N LEU A 43 -4.65 0.72 14.15
CA LEU A 43 -5.71 0.59 13.15
C LEU A 43 -6.56 -0.66 13.39
N GLN A 44 -5.90 -1.78 13.70
CA GLN A 44 -6.56 -3.05 14.03
C GLN A 44 -7.45 -2.89 15.26
N GLY A 45 -6.99 -2.23 16.33
CA GLY A 45 -7.79 -2.02 17.54
C GLY A 45 -9.10 -1.26 17.27
N VAL A 46 -9.06 -0.20 16.46
CA VAL A 46 -10.27 0.54 16.05
C VAL A 46 -11.20 -0.35 15.23
N LEU A 47 -10.67 -1.19 14.34
CA LEU A 47 -11.49 -2.08 13.53
C LEU A 47 -12.14 -3.19 14.38
N GLU A 48 -11.42 -3.77 15.33
CA GLU A 48 -11.90 -4.86 16.19
C GLU A 48 -13.00 -4.39 17.16
N GLU A 49 -12.94 -3.15 17.63
CA GLU A 49 -13.98 -2.55 18.48
C GLU A 49 -15.35 -2.54 17.79
N HIS A 50 -15.37 -2.28 16.48
CA HIS A 50 -16.61 -2.22 15.70
C HIS A 50 -16.96 -3.53 14.99
N TYR A 51 -15.97 -4.39 14.72
CA TYR A 51 -16.14 -5.61 13.94
C TYR A 51 -15.50 -6.81 14.66
N PRO A 52 -16.20 -7.48 15.59
CA PRO A 52 -15.62 -8.54 16.41
C PRO A 52 -15.22 -9.82 15.65
N LYS A 53 -15.66 -9.96 14.39
CA LYS A 53 -15.30 -11.06 13.49
C LYS A 53 -14.17 -10.68 12.52
N LEU A 54 -13.43 -9.62 12.81
CA LEU A 54 -12.34 -9.15 11.96
C LEU A 54 -11.25 -10.22 11.83
N GLN A 55 -10.79 -10.41 10.61
CA GLN A 55 -9.63 -11.23 10.27
C GLN A 55 -8.57 -10.33 9.66
N ARG A 56 -7.30 -10.57 10.03
CA ARG A 56 -6.13 -9.91 9.45
C ARG A 56 -5.36 -10.90 8.59
N SER A 57 -4.96 -10.48 7.41
CA SER A 57 -4.09 -11.24 6.50
C SER A 57 -3.06 -10.31 5.86
N VAL A 58 -1.89 -10.85 5.56
CA VAL A 58 -0.87 -10.20 4.72
C VAL A 58 -1.02 -10.77 3.32
N SER A 59 -0.97 -9.93 2.29
CA SER A 59 -1.06 -10.41 0.91
C SER A 59 0.15 -11.28 0.57
N GLN A 60 -0.09 -12.47 0.01
CA GLN A 60 0.98 -13.38 -0.44
C GLN A 60 1.74 -12.81 -1.65
N GLU A 61 1.06 -11.97 -2.44
CA GLU A 61 1.63 -11.35 -3.65
C GLU A 61 2.36 -10.04 -3.33
N ASN A 62 2.00 -9.40 -2.21
CA ASN A 62 2.50 -8.10 -1.82
C ASN A 62 2.68 -8.03 -0.30
N GLU A 63 3.88 -8.37 0.17
CA GLU A 63 4.22 -8.35 1.60
C GLU A 63 4.07 -6.95 2.24
N SER A 64 4.08 -5.89 1.42
CA SER A 64 3.84 -4.51 1.85
C SER A 64 2.34 -4.17 1.94
N GLU A 65 1.44 -5.14 1.77
CA GLU A 65 -0.01 -4.98 1.90
C GLU A 65 -0.59 -5.84 3.04
N ILE A 66 -1.25 -5.17 3.99
CA ILE A 66 -2.10 -5.81 4.99
C ILE A 66 -3.55 -5.58 4.65
N ARG A 67 -4.34 -6.61 4.93
CA ARG A 67 -5.77 -6.61 4.77
C ARG A 67 -6.45 -6.99 6.07
N TRP A 68 -7.47 -6.23 6.44
CA TRP A 68 -8.44 -6.56 7.49
C TRP A 68 -9.81 -6.72 6.87
N HIS A 69 -10.53 -7.79 7.21
CA HIS A 69 -11.85 -8.01 6.64
C HIS A 69 -12.79 -8.74 7.61
N ALA A 70 -14.07 -8.43 7.51
CA ALA A 70 -15.16 -9.16 8.16
C ALA A 70 -16.34 -9.20 7.21
N ASP A 71 -16.98 -10.37 7.04
CA ASP A 71 -18.19 -10.54 6.24
C ASP A 71 -18.12 -9.85 4.84
N THR A 72 -17.25 -10.38 3.97
CA THR A 72 -16.98 -9.84 2.63
C THR A 72 -17.49 -10.78 1.55
N ARG A 73 -17.75 -10.24 0.36
CA ARG A 73 -18.12 -10.99 -0.84
C ARG A 73 -17.62 -10.30 -2.10
N LYS A 74 -17.65 -11.03 -3.20
CA LYS A 74 -17.40 -10.50 -4.53
C LYS A 74 -18.66 -9.82 -5.10
N PHE A 75 -18.45 -8.73 -5.82
CA PHE A 75 -19.45 -7.93 -6.51
C PHE A 75 -19.01 -7.68 -7.95
N MET A 76 -19.96 -7.67 -8.87
CA MET A 76 -19.73 -7.21 -10.25
C MET A 76 -19.96 -5.70 -10.29
N VAL A 77 -18.89 -4.92 -10.30
CA VAL A 77 -18.98 -3.45 -10.21
C VAL A 77 -18.75 -2.83 -11.59
N HIS A 78 -19.73 -2.04 -12.03
CA HIS A 78 -19.61 -1.18 -13.20
C HIS A 78 -19.08 0.20 -12.76
N ILE A 79 -17.92 0.57 -13.27
CA ILE A 79 -17.33 1.89 -13.01
C ILE A 79 -17.52 2.74 -14.27
N PRO A 80 -18.14 3.93 -14.19
CA PRO A 80 -18.21 4.82 -15.33
C PRO A 80 -16.79 5.31 -15.66
N SER A 81 -16.44 5.29 -16.95
CA SER A 81 -15.20 5.92 -17.42
C SER A 81 -15.27 7.44 -17.24
N LEU A 82 -14.10 8.10 -17.31
CA LEU A 82 -14.01 9.56 -17.34
C LEU A 82 -14.77 10.19 -18.52
N THR A 83 -15.08 9.42 -19.55
CA THR A 83 -15.86 9.85 -20.73
C THR A 83 -17.38 9.65 -20.56
N GLY A 84 -17.82 9.14 -19.40
CA GLY A 84 -19.22 8.81 -19.13
C GLY A 84 -19.70 7.49 -19.73
N LYS A 85 -18.88 6.80 -20.54
CA LYS A 85 -19.19 5.44 -21.02
C LYS A 85 -19.05 4.44 -19.87
N TRP A 86 -20.01 3.51 -19.77
CA TRP A 86 -19.92 2.38 -18.85
C TRP A 86 -18.84 1.40 -19.30
N GLN A 87 -18.01 0.97 -18.37
CA GLN A 87 -17.03 -0.10 -18.59
C GLN A 87 -17.66 -1.46 -18.29
N ASP A 88 -17.02 -2.51 -18.81
CA ASP A 88 -17.35 -3.89 -18.44
C ASP A 88 -17.26 -4.08 -16.92
N ALA A 89 -18.14 -4.91 -16.39
CA ALA A 89 -18.16 -5.18 -14.95
C ALA A 89 -16.84 -5.83 -14.54
N THR A 90 -16.20 -5.25 -13.53
CA THR A 90 -15.03 -5.85 -12.89
C THR A 90 -15.47 -6.52 -11.59
N GLU A 91 -14.97 -7.73 -11.35
CA GLU A 91 -15.16 -8.38 -10.06
C GLU A 91 -14.34 -7.64 -9.00
N MET A 92 -15.01 -7.10 -8.00
CA MET A 92 -14.40 -6.43 -6.87
C MET A 92 -14.89 -7.04 -5.58
N GLU A 93 -13.99 -7.24 -4.64
CA GLU A 93 -14.36 -7.63 -3.30
C GLU A 93 -14.80 -6.43 -2.47
N GLY A 94 -15.84 -6.61 -1.66
CA GLY A 94 -16.36 -5.58 -0.78
C GLY A 94 -17.12 -6.16 0.40
N PRO A 95 -17.53 -5.29 1.33
CA PRO A 95 -18.28 -5.70 2.51
C PRO A 95 -19.74 -6.06 2.18
N ASN A 96 -20.29 -7.01 2.93
CA ASN A 96 -21.74 -7.13 3.08
C ASN A 96 -22.30 -5.99 3.94
N ARG A 97 -23.62 -5.98 4.19
CA ARG A 97 -24.30 -4.93 4.97
C ARG A 97 -23.75 -4.73 6.39
N GLN A 98 -23.16 -5.75 6.99
CA GLN A 98 -22.55 -5.71 8.33
C GLN A 98 -21.03 -5.93 8.28
N GLY A 99 -20.45 -6.00 7.08
CA GLY A 99 -19.05 -6.28 6.88
C GLY A 99 -18.17 -5.03 6.81
N ILE A 100 -16.87 -5.28 6.73
CA ILE A 100 -15.85 -4.28 6.43
C ILE A 100 -14.73 -4.93 5.63
N LEU A 101 -14.10 -4.15 4.77
CA LEU A 101 -12.82 -4.49 4.18
C LEU A 101 -11.90 -3.28 4.29
N CYS A 102 -10.74 -3.44 4.90
CA CYS A 102 -9.70 -2.42 4.97
C CYS A 102 -8.42 -2.99 4.37
N THR A 103 -7.76 -2.22 3.52
CA THR A 103 -6.43 -2.55 2.99
C THR A 103 -5.48 -1.40 3.28
N ALA A 104 -4.27 -1.71 3.72
CA ALA A 104 -3.20 -0.73 3.85
C ALA A 104 -1.97 -1.23 3.08
N THR A 105 -1.41 -0.38 2.24
CA THR A 105 -0.19 -0.69 1.48
C THR A 105 0.89 0.33 1.76
N ILE A 106 2.08 -0.12 2.15
CA ILE A 106 3.23 0.75 2.35
C ILE A 106 3.89 1.07 1.00
N ARG A 107 4.31 2.31 0.81
CA ARG A 107 5.01 2.79 -0.38
C ARG A 107 6.06 3.83 0.00
N GLU A 108 7.18 3.81 -0.69
CA GLU A 108 8.21 4.84 -0.57
C GLU A 108 7.75 6.17 -1.17
N GLY A 109 8.34 7.25 -0.66
CA GLY A 109 8.12 8.62 -1.10
C GLY A 109 6.75 9.20 -0.71
N PRO A 110 6.48 10.45 -1.10
CA PRO A 110 5.17 11.06 -1.01
C PRO A 110 4.20 10.53 -2.07
N TYR A 111 2.92 10.39 -1.73
CA TYR A 111 1.88 9.99 -2.67
C TYR A 111 1.69 11.04 -3.79
N GLN A 112 1.77 10.60 -5.05
CA GLN A 112 1.67 11.47 -6.24
C GLN A 112 0.34 11.34 -7.01
N GLY A 113 -0.62 10.56 -6.50
CA GLY A 113 -1.91 10.36 -7.16
C GLY A 113 -2.93 11.46 -6.86
N MET A 114 -4.08 11.42 -7.54
CA MET A 114 -5.13 12.46 -7.40
C MET A 114 -5.82 12.48 -6.02
N ALA A 115 -5.68 11.42 -5.23
CA ALA A 115 -6.26 11.30 -3.90
C ALA A 115 -5.31 11.78 -2.77
N ALA A 116 -4.63 12.91 -2.97
CA ALA A 116 -3.69 13.47 -1.99
C ALA A 116 -4.38 13.93 -0.69
N THR A 117 -5.69 14.16 -0.74
CA THR A 117 -6.55 14.38 0.42
C THR A 117 -7.47 13.17 0.62
N PRO A 118 -8.05 12.96 1.81
CA PRO A 118 -9.05 11.91 2.01
C PRO A 118 -10.18 12.04 0.98
N GLN A 119 -10.42 10.97 0.21
CA GLN A 119 -11.46 10.93 -0.82
C GLN A 119 -12.37 9.74 -0.59
N THR A 120 -13.68 9.97 -0.72
CA THR A 120 -14.68 8.90 -0.69
C THR A 120 -15.16 8.62 -2.12
N PHE A 121 -15.00 7.39 -2.55
CA PHE A 121 -15.50 6.91 -3.83
C PHE A 121 -16.78 6.13 -3.62
N GLU A 122 -17.86 6.59 -4.24
CA GLU A 122 -19.11 5.83 -4.30
C GLU A 122 -18.91 4.64 -5.26
N ARG A 123 -19.20 3.44 -4.78
CA ARG A 123 -19.44 2.25 -5.61
C ARG A 123 -20.89 1.85 -5.40
N PHE A 124 -21.48 1.21 -6.41
CA PHE A 124 -22.91 0.90 -6.41
C PHE A 124 -23.38 0.12 -5.16
N TYR A 125 -22.50 -0.71 -4.59
CA TYR A 125 -22.81 -1.57 -3.44
C TYR A 125 -22.22 -1.11 -2.10
N PHE A 126 -21.18 -0.29 -2.11
CA PHE A 126 -20.42 0.13 -0.93
C PHE A 126 -19.64 1.41 -1.22
N LYS A 127 -19.10 2.06 -0.19
CA LYS A 127 -18.23 3.22 -0.34
C LYS A 127 -16.79 2.83 -0.09
N VAL A 128 -15.86 3.56 -0.70
CA VAL A 128 -14.42 3.39 -0.49
C VAL A 128 -13.84 4.71 -0.02
N LEU A 129 -13.47 4.81 1.26
CA LEU A 129 -12.69 5.93 1.79
C LEU A 129 -11.20 5.62 1.58
N MET A 130 -10.52 6.45 0.79
CA MET A 130 -9.09 6.35 0.54
C MET A 130 -8.35 7.48 1.24
N MET A 131 -7.24 7.14 1.91
CA MET A 131 -6.38 8.06 2.63
C MET A 131 -4.92 7.67 2.41
N THR A 132 -4.04 8.66 2.30
CA THR A 132 -2.62 8.45 2.00
C THR A 132 -1.72 9.24 2.95
N PRO A 133 -1.71 8.95 4.27
CA PRO A 133 -0.83 9.65 5.19
C PRO A 133 0.64 9.40 4.82
N TYR A 134 1.41 10.49 4.78
CA TYR A 134 2.83 10.51 4.45
C TYR A 134 3.63 10.94 5.67
N ARG A 135 4.78 10.30 5.90
CA ARG A 135 5.71 10.60 6.99
C ARG A 135 7.08 10.96 6.39
N LYS A 136 7.58 12.16 6.71
CA LYS A 136 8.76 12.76 6.07
C LYS A 136 10.09 12.18 6.53
N ASP A 137 10.16 11.78 7.79
CA ASP A 137 11.36 11.26 8.45
C ASP A 137 11.82 9.90 7.88
N ILE A 138 10.86 9.09 7.43
CA ILE A 138 11.10 7.78 6.79
C ILE A 138 10.83 7.81 5.28
N ASP A 139 10.53 8.99 4.72
CA ASP A 139 10.18 9.21 3.32
C ASP A 139 9.24 8.13 2.76
N ALA A 140 8.11 7.90 3.43
CA ALA A 140 7.17 6.85 3.06
C ALA A 140 5.73 7.24 3.37
N HIS A 141 4.79 6.68 2.61
CA HIS A 141 3.36 6.83 2.83
C HIS A 141 2.66 5.47 2.91
N VAL A 142 1.50 5.47 3.57
CA VAL A 142 0.62 4.31 3.60
C VAL A 142 -0.62 4.62 2.79
N VAL A 143 -0.96 3.79 1.81
CA VAL A 143 -2.22 3.87 1.09
C VAL A 143 -3.26 3.04 1.84
N VAL A 144 -4.16 3.71 2.55
CA VAL A 144 -5.25 3.08 3.29
C VAL A 144 -6.54 3.19 2.48
N ARG A 145 -7.25 2.07 2.30
CA ARG A 145 -8.58 2.02 1.68
C ARG A 145 -9.53 1.29 2.61
N LEU A 146 -10.60 1.98 3.02
CA LEU A 146 -11.69 1.43 3.82
C LEU A 146 -12.92 1.28 2.93
N TYR A 147 -13.35 0.04 2.74
CA TYR A 147 -14.56 -0.35 2.04
C TYR A 147 -15.65 -0.63 3.08
N TYR A 148 -16.75 0.13 3.02
CA TYR A 148 -17.82 0.06 4.02
C TYR A 148 -19.22 0.17 3.39
N PRO A 149 -20.23 -0.50 3.97
CA PRO A 149 -21.60 -0.43 3.48
C PRO A 149 -22.23 0.95 3.74
N PRO A 150 -23.32 1.31 3.04
CA PRO A 150 -24.08 2.51 3.37
C PRO A 150 -24.66 2.41 4.80
N GLY A 151 -24.64 3.52 5.54
CA GLY A 151 -25.18 3.59 6.90
C GLY A 151 -24.23 3.16 8.01
N VAL A 152 -22.93 3.03 7.73
CA VAL A 152 -21.90 2.83 8.77
C VAL A 152 -21.91 3.98 9.78
N ASP A 153 -21.55 3.69 11.04
CA ASP A 153 -21.52 4.69 12.11
C ASP A 153 -20.55 5.84 11.77
N PRO A 154 -21.01 7.11 11.72
CA PRO A 154 -20.13 8.26 11.51
C PRO A 154 -19.03 8.42 12.57
N LYS A 155 -19.25 7.93 13.79
CA LYS A 155 -18.22 7.95 14.86
C LYS A 155 -17.04 7.05 14.49
N PHE A 156 -17.33 5.83 14.06
CA PHE A 156 -16.32 4.90 13.54
C PHE A 156 -15.49 5.52 12.43
N LEU A 157 -16.14 6.15 11.42
CA LEU A 157 -15.40 6.80 10.32
C LEU A 157 -14.48 7.93 10.81
N THR A 158 -14.93 8.68 11.82
CA THR A 158 -14.15 9.77 12.42
C THR A 158 -12.94 9.24 13.17
N GLU A 159 -13.12 8.21 13.99
CA GLU A 159 -12.06 7.56 14.75
C GLU A 159 -11.05 6.88 13.83
N PHE A 160 -11.53 6.14 12.83
CA PHE A 160 -10.70 5.55 11.79
C PHE A 160 -9.85 6.61 11.08
N ALA A 161 -10.46 7.68 10.59
CA ALA A 161 -9.73 8.75 9.89
C ALA A 161 -8.72 9.46 10.80
N LYS A 162 -9.04 9.62 12.09
CA LYS A 162 -8.12 10.16 13.09
C LYS A 162 -6.89 9.26 13.25
N THR A 163 -7.08 7.96 13.43
CA THR A 163 -5.99 6.98 13.55
C THR A 163 -5.11 6.96 12.31
N VAL A 164 -5.70 7.01 11.11
CA VAL A 164 -4.94 7.08 9.85
C VAL A 164 -4.10 8.36 9.75
N ARG A 165 -4.63 9.51 10.18
CA ARG A 165 -3.87 10.78 10.17
C ARG A 165 -2.72 10.80 11.17
N GLN A 166 -2.83 10.10 12.29
CA GLN A 166 -1.77 10.04 13.30
C GLN A 166 -0.46 9.47 12.76
N PHE A 167 -0.52 8.58 11.75
CA PHE A 167 0.68 8.08 11.07
C PHE A 167 1.60 9.22 10.58
N SER A 168 1.02 10.29 10.04
CA SER A 168 1.78 11.46 9.58
C SER A 168 2.24 12.41 10.70
N ALA A 169 1.61 12.34 11.89
CA ALA A 169 1.83 13.28 12.99
C ALA A 169 2.86 12.78 14.02
N GLU A 170 3.13 11.47 14.06
CA GLU A 170 4.04 10.84 15.04
C GLU A 170 5.52 11.21 14.87
N GLU A 171 5.86 12.06 13.88
CA GLU A 171 7.17 12.70 13.70
C GLU A 171 7.63 13.52 14.93
N SER A 172 6.71 13.92 15.81
CA SER A 172 6.95 15.01 16.79
C SER A 172 7.03 14.61 18.26
N ALA A 173 6.86 13.32 18.62
CA ALA A 173 6.71 12.92 20.03
C ALA A 173 8.02 12.52 20.73
N GLU A 174 9.15 12.52 20.03
CA GLU A 174 10.45 12.09 20.56
C GLU A 174 11.49 13.21 20.41
N LYS A 175 11.28 14.32 21.13
CA LYS A 175 12.29 15.37 21.39
C LYS A 175 12.23 15.83 22.84
#